data_AF-A0AAF0UC18-F1
#
_entry.id   AF-A0AAF0UC18-F1
#
_cell.length_a   1.000
_cell.length_b   1.000
_cell.length_c   1.000
_cell.angle_alpha   90.00
_cell.angle_beta   90.00
_cell.angle_gamma   90.00
#
_symmetry.space_group_name_H-M   'P 1'
#
loop_
_entity.id
_entity.type
_entity.pdbx_description
1 polymer ?
#
loop_
_entity_poly.entity_id
_entity_poly.type
_entity_poly.pdbx_seq_one_letter_code
_entity_poly.pdbx_strand_id
1 'polypeptide(L)'
;MTFIKGRQIIDATRIPSECVDTRVKGDDPGIMCKLDIEKAYDHVNWGFRILKQMGFGEKWLKWIDYCIKTVRFSILVNREPAGFFPSERGLRQGDPLSPFLFIVAMEGYNSMMRVVIQNNWLKGFKVSNSSGREMQICYLLYADDTIIFCDAKAEQVALIRMTLVVFEAVSGLSVNWRKNNIFPIKEVPQLQSLARISGCKVEQFPTTYLGMPLGHKHKELEIWDGIIEKTE
;
A
#
# COMPACT_ATOMS: atom_id res chain seq x y z
N MET A 1 5.79 6.81 -2.42
CA MET A 1 6.94 5.98 -2.79
C MET A 1 8.06 6.30 -1.82
N THR A 2 8.32 5.36 -0.91
CA THR A 2 9.50 5.36 -0.04
C THR A 2 10.75 5.40 -0.92
N PHE A 3 11.85 5.96 -0.41
CA PHE A 3 13.13 6.13 -1.13
C PHE A 3 13.19 7.26 -2.18
N ILE A 4 12.23 8.18 -2.20
CA ILE A 4 12.41 9.48 -2.90
C ILE A 4 13.26 10.40 -2.01
N LYS A 5 14.39 10.88 -2.54
CA LYS A 5 15.28 11.85 -1.88
C LYS A 5 14.46 13.06 -1.37
N GLY A 6 14.50 13.31 -0.07
CA GLY A 6 13.83 14.46 0.57
C GLY A 6 12.47 14.20 1.22
N ARG A 7 11.95 12.97 1.25
CA ARG A 7 10.77 12.60 2.06
C ARG A 7 11.20 11.90 3.35
N GLN A 8 10.78 12.41 4.51
CA GLN A 8 11.04 11.76 5.80
C GLN A 8 9.89 10.83 6.18
N ILE A 9 10.16 9.83 7.03
CA ILE A 9 9.12 8.93 7.57
C ILE A 9 8.03 9.70 8.33
N ILE A 10 8.39 10.84 8.91
CA ILE A 10 7.50 11.76 9.61
C ILE A 10 6.44 12.33 8.67
N ASP A 11 6.80 12.61 7.40
CA ASP A 11 5.82 13.07 6.40
C ASP A 11 4.84 11.95 6.06
N ALA A 12 5.32 10.70 6.02
CA ALA A 12 4.49 9.54 5.71
C ALA A 12 3.43 9.27 6.78
N THR A 13 3.67 9.64 8.04
CA THR A 13 2.72 9.46 9.14
C THR A 13 1.84 10.70 9.39
N ARG A 14 2.38 11.90 9.18
CA ARG A 14 1.67 13.16 9.39
C ARG A 14 0.60 13.43 8.34
N ILE A 15 0.88 13.18 7.06
CA ILE A 15 -0.09 13.41 5.97
C ILE A 15 -1.40 12.62 6.19
N PRO A 16 -1.39 11.31 6.51
CA PRO A 16 -2.62 10.58 6.77
C PRO A 16 -3.40 11.14 7.96
N SER A 17 -2.73 11.57 9.03
CA SER A 17 -3.39 12.19 10.19
C SER A 17 -4.11 13.48 9.79
N GLU A 18 -3.42 14.36 9.06
CA GLU A 18 -4.02 15.62 8.59
C GLU A 18 -5.20 15.37 7.64
N CYS A 19 -5.12 14.35 6.79
CA CYS A 19 -6.22 13.94 5.91
C CYS A 19 -7.45 13.52 6.72
N VAL A 20 -7.27 12.65 7.73
CA VAL A 20 -8.35 12.20 8.61
C VAL A 20 -8.93 13.39 9.37
N ASP A 21 -8.10 14.20 10.01
CA ASP A 21 -8.54 15.36 10.79
C ASP A 21 -9.29 16.39 9.95
N THR A 22 -8.83 16.67 8.74
CA THR A 22 -9.50 17.62 7.84
C THR A 22 -10.86 17.08 7.40
N ARG A 23 -10.97 15.79 7.09
CA ARG A 23 -12.24 15.16 6.72
C ARG A 23 -13.21 15.07 7.91
N VAL A 24 -12.71 14.86 9.13
CA VAL A 24 -13.52 14.91 10.36
C VAL A 24 -14.09 16.31 10.60
N LYS A 25 -13.31 17.37 10.34
CA LYS A 25 -13.72 18.78 10.51
C LYS A 25 -14.60 19.32 9.39
N GLY A 26 -14.48 18.82 8.17
CA GLY A 26 -15.35 19.18 7.04
C GLY A 26 -16.77 18.64 7.22
N ASP A 27 -17.64 18.73 6.22
CA ASP A 27 -19.01 18.19 6.32
C ASP A 27 -19.15 16.79 5.70
N ASP A 28 -18.44 16.53 4.60
CA ASP A 28 -18.60 15.32 3.81
C ASP A 28 -18.11 14.05 4.52
N PRO A 29 -18.85 12.92 4.48
CA PRO A 29 -18.36 11.63 4.94
C PRO A 29 -17.25 11.09 4.03
N GLY A 30 -16.35 10.29 4.60
CA GLY A 30 -15.19 9.76 3.87
C GLY A 30 -14.86 8.33 4.26
N ILE A 31 -14.07 7.69 3.41
CA ILE A 31 -13.52 6.35 3.64
C ILE A 31 -12.01 6.41 3.55
N MET A 32 -11.35 5.80 4.53
CA MET A 32 -9.93 5.45 4.46
C MET A 32 -9.80 3.94 4.34
N CYS A 33 -9.06 3.46 3.34
CA CYS A 33 -8.69 2.06 3.21
C CYS A 33 -7.22 1.89 3.59
N LYS A 34 -6.91 0.95 4.48
CA LYS A 34 -5.54 0.49 4.74
C LYS A 34 -5.37 -0.87 4.07
N LEU A 35 -4.42 -0.96 3.15
CA LEU A 35 -4.18 -2.12 2.32
C LEU A 35 -2.80 -2.71 2.62
N ASP A 36 -2.73 -4.04 2.67
CA ASP A 36 -1.51 -4.84 2.83
C ASP A 36 -1.24 -5.53 1.49
N ILE A 37 -0.24 -5.06 0.75
CA ILE A 37 0.19 -5.67 -0.51
C ILE A 37 1.32 -6.65 -0.18
N GLU A 38 1.17 -7.91 -0.59
CA GLU A 38 2.20 -8.91 -0.31
C GLU A 38 3.52 -8.54 -0.98
N LYS A 39 4.62 -8.79 -0.27
CA LYS A 39 5.95 -8.41 -0.74
C LYS A 39 6.41 -9.33 -1.87
N ALA A 40 7.29 -8.78 -2.70
CA ALA A 40 7.78 -9.45 -3.90
C ALA A 40 8.59 -10.74 -3.66
N TYR A 41 9.01 -11.01 -2.43
CA TYR A 41 9.72 -12.24 -2.11
C TYR A 41 8.78 -13.39 -1.75
N ASP A 42 7.53 -13.12 -1.34
CA ASP A 42 6.64 -14.16 -0.79
C ASP A 42 5.91 -14.98 -1.88
N HIS A 43 5.46 -14.36 -2.97
CA HIS A 43 4.54 -15.04 -3.90
C HIS A 43 4.74 -14.76 -5.39
N VAL A 44 5.86 -14.15 -5.79
CA VAL A 44 5.87 -13.61 -7.15
C VAL A 44 6.00 -14.68 -8.23
N ASN A 45 4.97 -14.69 -9.08
CA ASN A 45 4.97 -15.32 -10.39
C ASN A 45 5.19 -14.22 -11.43
N TRP A 46 6.46 -13.96 -11.77
CA TRP A 46 6.84 -12.88 -12.68
C TRP A 46 6.47 -13.27 -14.12
N GLY A 47 5.29 -12.88 -14.58
CA GLY A 47 4.95 -12.93 -16.00
C GLY A 47 5.68 -11.88 -16.85
N PHE A 48 6.68 -11.18 -16.30
CA PHE A 48 7.44 -10.06 -16.91
C PHE A 48 6.60 -8.93 -17.54
N ARG A 49 5.27 -8.98 -17.41
CA ARG A 49 4.35 -8.14 -18.16
C ARG A 49 4.49 -6.67 -17.81
N ILE A 50 4.67 -6.38 -16.52
CA ILE A 50 4.87 -5.01 -16.03
C ILE A 50 6.20 -4.42 -16.50
N LEU A 51 7.30 -5.18 -16.42
CA LEU A 51 8.61 -4.77 -16.92
C LEU A 51 8.57 -4.51 -18.43
N LYS A 52 7.90 -5.38 -19.19
CA LYS A 52 7.73 -5.19 -20.64
C LYS A 52 6.90 -3.95 -20.97
N GLN A 53 5.81 -3.71 -20.24
CA GLN A 53 4.97 -2.52 -20.40
C GLN A 53 5.70 -1.23 -20.03
N MET A 54 6.63 -1.29 -19.08
CA MET A 54 7.51 -0.16 -18.71
C MET A 54 8.68 0.03 -19.69
N GLY A 55 8.80 -0.79 -20.75
CA GLY A 55 9.80 -0.62 -21.80
C GLY A 55 11.16 -1.26 -21.50
N PHE A 56 11.25 -2.16 -20.52
CA PHE A 56 12.49 -2.90 -20.28
C PHE A 56 12.79 -3.83 -21.46
N GLY A 57 14.01 -3.74 -21.99
CA GLY A 57 14.43 -4.54 -23.14
C GLY A 57 14.56 -6.04 -22.83
N GLU A 58 14.46 -6.87 -23.87
CA GLU A 58 14.49 -8.34 -23.76
C GLU A 58 15.72 -8.88 -23.01
N LYS A 59 16.87 -8.21 -23.11
CA LYS A 59 18.08 -8.59 -22.37
C LYS A 59 17.89 -8.47 -20.84
N TRP A 60 17.25 -7.39 -20.39
CA TRP A 60 16.93 -7.20 -18.98
C TRP A 60 15.93 -8.22 -18.49
N LEU A 61 14.87 -8.48 -19.26
CA LEU A 61 13.87 -9.49 -18.92
C LEU A 61 14.52 -10.87 -18.73
N LYS A 62 15.43 -11.27 -19.63
CA LYS A 62 16.18 -12.52 -19.52
C LYS A 62 17.08 -12.59 -18.29
N TRP A 63 17.71 -11.48 -17.90
CA TRP A 63 18.53 -11.45 -16.67
C TRP A 63 17.69 -11.64 -15.42
N ILE A 64 16.55 -10.94 -15.32
CA ILE A 64 15.65 -11.09 -14.18
C ILE A 64 15.08 -12.52 -14.14
N ASP A 65 14.66 -13.07 -15.28
CA ASP A 65 14.20 -14.47 -15.40
C ASP A 65 15.26 -15.47 -14.93
N TYR A 66 16.51 -15.27 -15.32
CA TYR A 66 17.62 -16.11 -14.86
C TYR A 66 17.83 -15.99 -13.35
N CYS A 67 17.81 -14.77 -12.79
CA CYS A 67 17.94 -14.54 -11.34
C CYS A 67 16.85 -15.25 -10.55
N ILE A 68 15.60 -15.26 -11.02
CA ILE A 68 14.48 -15.92 -10.33
C ILE A 68 14.58 -17.45 -10.45
N LYS A 69 14.83 -17.98 -11.66
CA LYS A 69 14.82 -19.43 -11.91
C LYS A 69 15.99 -20.19 -11.31
N THR A 70 17.14 -19.53 -11.09
CA THR A 70 18.34 -20.17 -10.55
C THR A 70 18.37 -20.24 -9.02
N VAL A 71 17.37 -19.65 -8.34
CA VAL A 71 17.25 -19.74 -6.89
C VAL A 71 17.02 -21.19 -6.47
N ARG A 72 17.92 -21.67 -5.61
CA ARG A 72 17.78 -22.93 -4.85
C ARG A 72 17.71 -22.64 -3.37
N PHE A 73 16.91 -23.43 -2.67
CA PHE A 73 16.76 -23.44 -1.22
C PHE A 73 17.29 -24.74 -0.62
N SER A 74 17.69 -24.68 0.65
CA SER A 74 18.07 -25.81 1.49
C SER A 74 17.36 -25.65 2.82
N ILE A 75 16.95 -26.76 3.43
CA ILE A 75 16.52 -26.77 4.83
C ILE A 75 17.73 -26.94 5.74
N LEU A 76 17.69 -26.35 6.93
CA LEU A 76 18.71 -26.57 7.96
C LEU A 76 18.25 -27.71 8.88
N VAL A 77 19.01 -28.80 8.93
CA VAL A 77 18.81 -29.90 9.88
C VAL A 77 19.99 -29.89 10.83
N ASN A 78 19.73 -29.68 12.13
CA ASN A 78 20.79 -29.51 13.15
C ASN A 78 21.80 -28.39 12.82
N ARG A 79 21.33 -27.30 12.22
CA ARG A 79 22.14 -26.15 11.74
C ARG A 79 23.04 -26.43 10.54
N GLU A 80 22.98 -27.63 9.97
CA GLU A 80 23.67 -27.97 8.72
C GLU A 80 22.68 -27.95 7.54
N PRO A 81 23.05 -27.36 6.39
CA PRO A 81 22.24 -27.41 5.18
C PRO A 81 22.06 -28.86 4.70
N ALA A 82 20.80 -29.30 4.57
CA ALA A 82 20.46 -30.63 4.07
C ALA A 82 19.57 -30.53 2.81
N GLY A 83 20.11 -31.02 1.70
CA GLY A 83 19.40 -31.11 0.41
C GLY A 83 19.21 -29.76 -0.30
N PHE A 84 18.94 -29.82 -1.61
CA PHE A 84 18.60 -28.63 -2.39
C PHE A 84 17.32 -28.88 -3.18
N PHE A 85 16.43 -27.89 -3.18
CA PHE A 85 15.23 -27.90 -4.02
C PHE A 85 15.09 -26.56 -4.75
N PRO A 86 14.56 -26.57 -5.98
CA PRO A 86 14.32 -25.36 -6.75
C PRO A 86 13.21 -24.51 -6.11
N SER A 87 13.27 -23.20 -6.32
CA SER A 87 12.15 -22.31 -6.04
C SER A 87 11.08 -22.43 -7.13
N GLU A 88 9.82 -22.63 -6.73
CA GLU A 88 8.69 -22.45 -7.65
C GLU A 88 8.14 -21.02 -7.65
N ARG A 89 8.37 -20.25 -6.58
CA ARG A 89 7.83 -18.88 -6.37
C ARG A 89 8.74 -18.05 -5.49
N GLY A 90 8.74 -16.73 -5.74
CA GLY A 90 9.42 -15.79 -4.88
C GLY A 90 10.93 -15.72 -5.10
N LEU A 91 11.54 -14.74 -4.43
CA LEU A 91 12.98 -14.47 -4.45
C LEU A 91 13.58 -14.80 -3.08
N ARG A 92 14.90 -14.92 -3.01
CA ARG A 92 15.57 -15.19 -1.73
C ARG A 92 15.26 -14.05 -0.74
N GLN A 93 14.96 -14.39 0.50
CA GLN A 93 14.87 -13.38 1.55
C GLN A 93 16.23 -12.69 1.69
N GLY A 94 16.24 -11.35 1.63
CA GLY A 94 17.48 -10.57 1.59
C GLY A 94 18.12 -10.43 0.20
N ASP A 95 17.48 -10.94 -0.86
CA ASP A 95 17.92 -10.68 -2.24
C ASP A 95 17.78 -9.19 -2.56
N PRO A 96 18.87 -8.49 -2.96
CA PRO A 96 18.82 -7.07 -3.30
C PRO A 96 17.90 -6.76 -4.48
N LEU A 97 17.52 -7.76 -5.29
CA LEU A 97 16.62 -7.60 -6.42
C LEU A 97 15.14 -7.50 -5.99
N SER A 98 14.76 -8.11 -4.87
CA SER A 98 13.35 -8.14 -4.42
C SER A 98 12.78 -6.75 -4.14
N PRO A 99 13.47 -5.86 -3.39
CA PRO A 99 12.99 -4.50 -3.17
C PRO A 99 12.88 -3.70 -4.47
N PHE A 100 13.82 -3.88 -5.39
CA PHE A 100 13.78 -3.20 -6.69
C PHE A 100 12.55 -3.62 -7.50
N LEU A 101 12.32 -4.92 -7.64
CA LEU A 101 11.18 -5.43 -8.39
C LEU A 101 9.84 -5.08 -7.74
N PHE A 102 9.78 -5.04 -6.41
CA PHE A 102 8.62 -4.53 -5.69
C PHE A 102 8.34 -3.05 -6.04
N ILE A 103 9.37 -2.18 -6.03
CA ILE A 103 9.22 -0.76 -6.40
C ILE A 103 8.71 -0.62 -7.84
N VAL A 104 9.25 -1.40 -8.77
CA VAL A 104 8.81 -1.40 -10.18
C VAL A 104 7.34 -1.79 -10.29
N ALA A 105 6.92 -2.84 -9.59
CA ALA A 105 5.52 -3.25 -9.57
C ALA A 105 4.61 -2.16 -8.97
N MET A 106 5.03 -1.57 -7.85
CA MET A 106 4.31 -0.46 -7.21
C MET A 106 4.27 0.81 -8.07
N GLU A 107 5.24 1.05 -8.96
CA GLU A 107 5.14 2.12 -9.96
C GLU A 107 4.03 1.83 -10.99
N GLY A 108 3.83 0.58 -11.37
CA GLY A 108 2.67 0.19 -12.18
C GLY A 108 1.34 0.50 -11.47
N TYR A 109 1.22 0.17 -10.18
CA TYR A 109 0.05 0.55 -9.38
C TYR A 109 -0.14 2.07 -9.30
N ASN A 110 0.96 2.80 -9.06
CA ASN A 110 0.97 4.27 -9.04
C ASN A 110 0.47 4.85 -10.37
N SER A 111 0.87 4.28 -11.50
CA SER A 111 0.40 4.67 -12.83
C SER A 111 -1.10 4.42 -13.02
N MET A 112 -1.62 3.26 -12.61
CA MET A 112 -3.06 2.97 -12.66
C MET A 112 -3.88 3.96 -11.82
N MET A 113 -3.44 4.24 -10.60
CA MET A 113 -4.08 5.22 -9.72
C MET A 113 -4.08 6.63 -10.31
N ARG A 114 -2.98 7.04 -10.97
CA ARG A 114 -2.90 8.33 -11.66
C ARG A 114 -3.94 8.46 -12.76
N VAL A 115 -4.15 7.43 -13.57
CA VAL A 115 -5.20 7.43 -14.62
C VAL A 115 -6.58 7.62 -13.98
N VAL A 116 -6.88 6.85 -12.94
CA VAL A 116 -8.16 6.93 -12.22
C VAL A 116 -8.42 8.32 -11.63
N ILE A 117 -7.40 8.97 -11.09
CA ILE A 117 -7.50 10.31 -10.49
C ILE A 117 -7.58 11.40 -11.56
N GLN A 118 -6.78 11.32 -12.63
CA GLN A 118 -6.80 12.30 -13.73
C GLN A 118 -8.15 12.34 -14.45
N ASN A 119 -8.85 11.21 -14.53
CA ASN A 119 -10.20 11.12 -15.07
C ASN A 119 -11.29 11.55 -14.06
N ASN A 120 -10.92 12.04 -12.87
CA ASN A 120 -11.84 12.43 -11.79
C ASN A 120 -12.76 11.31 -11.28
N TRP A 121 -12.41 10.04 -11.53
CA TRP A 121 -13.21 8.90 -11.06
C TRP A 121 -12.99 8.59 -9.58
N LEU A 122 -11.82 8.93 -9.05
CA LEU A 122 -11.51 8.82 -7.61
C LEU A 122 -11.21 10.21 -7.06
N LYS A 123 -11.87 10.56 -5.95
CA LYS A 123 -11.64 11.82 -5.24
C LYS A 123 -11.15 11.53 -3.83
N GLY A 124 -9.91 11.92 -3.57
CA GLY A 124 -9.29 11.90 -2.25
C GLY A 124 -9.71 13.06 -1.37
N PHE A 125 -8.99 13.22 -0.26
CA PHE A 125 -9.25 14.24 0.73
C PHE A 125 -8.48 15.51 0.40
N LYS A 126 -9.11 16.65 0.65
CA LYS A 126 -8.48 17.94 0.44
C LYS A 126 -7.80 18.39 1.71
N VAL A 127 -6.55 18.80 1.61
CA VAL A 127 -5.74 19.30 2.72
C VAL A 127 -5.10 20.61 2.29
N SER A 128 -5.16 21.61 3.16
CA SER A 128 -4.51 22.91 2.93
C SER A 128 -3.08 22.88 3.45
N ASN A 129 -2.12 23.33 2.64
CA ASN A 129 -0.76 23.53 3.12
C ASN A 129 -0.61 24.89 3.87
N SER A 130 0.56 25.13 4.47
CA SER A 130 0.89 26.37 5.20
C SER A 130 0.79 27.65 4.36
N SER A 131 0.73 27.55 3.03
CA SER A 131 0.54 28.66 2.10
C SER A 131 -0.92 28.83 1.63
N GLY A 132 -1.88 28.09 2.22
CA GLY A 132 -3.30 28.14 1.87
C GLY A 132 -3.65 27.44 0.56
N ARG A 133 -2.70 26.74 -0.07
CA ARG A 133 -2.95 25.97 -1.30
C ARG A 133 -3.61 24.65 -0.95
N GLU A 134 -4.79 24.42 -1.52
CA GLU A 134 -5.53 23.18 -1.37
C GLU A 134 -4.90 22.08 -2.24
N MET A 135 -4.57 20.93 -1.64
CA MET A 135 -4.03 19.75 -2.31
C MET A 135 -4.92 18.55 -2.03
N GLN A 136 -5.23 17.78 -3.07
CA GLN A 136 -5.99 16.55 -2.95
C GLN A 136 -5.07 15.35 -2.76
N ILE A 137 -5.28 14.59 -1.69
CA ILE A 137 -4.56 13.36 -1.35
C ILE A 137 -5.51 12.18 -1.51
N CYS A 138 -5.28 11.37 -2.55
CA CYS A 138 -6.09 10.17 -2.81
C CYS A 138 -5.45 8.89 -2.25
N TYR A 139 -4.12 8.81 -2.18
CA TYR A 139 -3.43 7.62 -1.70
C TYR A 139 -2.01 7.93 -1.24
N LEU A 140 -1.47 7.07 -0.38
CA LEU A 140 -0.12 7.09 0.14
C LEU A 140 0.47 5.69 0.01
N LEU A 141 1.59 5.59 -0.70
CA LEU A 141 2.32 4.33 -0.89
C LEU A 141 3.60 4.36 -0.03
N TYR A 142 3.65 3.49 0.98
CA TYR A 142 4.84 3.27 1.80
C TYR A 142 5.17 1.78 1.87
N ALA A 143 6.15 1.33 1.08
CA ALA A 143 6.43 -0.09 0.90
C ALA A 143 5.12 -0.89 0.62
N ASP A 144 4.84 -1.91 1.41
CA ASP A 144 3.63 -2.76 1.39
C ASP A 144 2.41 -2.15 2.08
N ASP A 145 2.62 -1.17 2.97
CA ASP A 145 1.56 -0.44 3.66
C ASP A 145 1.02 0.68 2.76
N THR A 146 -0.19 0.48 2.22
CA THR A 146 -0.85 1.45 1.35
C THR A 146 -2.10 2.02 2.00
N ILE A 147 -2.22 3.35 2.04
CA ILE A 147 -3.46 4.03 2.42
C ILE A 147 -4.12 4.63 1.19
N ILE A 148 -5.44 4.51 1.11
CA ILE A 148 -6.27 5.18 0.10
C ILE A 148 -7.36 5.98 0.80
N PHE A 149 -7.62 7.18 0.31
CA PHE A 149 -8.70 8.06 0.76
C PHE A 149 -9.68 8.26 -0.38
N CYS A 150 -10.97 8.12 -0.08
CA CYS A 150 -12.03 8.38 -1.05
C CYS A 150 -13.30 8.89 -0.38
N ASP A 151 -14.17 9.52 -1.15
CA ASP A 151 -15.53 9.82 -0.66
C ASP A 151 -16.27 8.50 -0.36
N ALA A 152 -17.24 8.55 0.54
CA ALA A 152 -18.09 7.42 0.89
C ALA A 152 -19.10 7.05 -0.22
N LYS A 153 -18.60 6.68 -1.40
CA LYS A 153 -19.37 6.36 -2.61
C LYS A 153 -19.02 4.96 -3.11
N ALA A 154 -20.04 4.15 -3.37
CA ALA A 154 -19.89 2.78 -3.85
C ALA A 154 -19.04 2.70 -5.13
N GLU A 155 -19.21 3.64 -6.06
CA GLU A 155 -18.45 3.72 -7.31
C GLU A 155 -16.95 3.88 -7.08
N GLN A 156 -16.54 4.76 -6.16
CA GLN A 156 -15.13 4.98 -5.83
C GLN A 156 -14.52 3.76 -5.15
N VAL A 157 -15.26 3.14 -4.22
CA VAL A 157 -14.82 1.94 -3.52
C VAL A 157 -14.69 0.76 -4.48
N ALA A 158 -15.64 0.59 -5.41
CA ALA A 158 -15.57 -0.43 -6.46
C ALA A 158 -14.37 -0.20 -7.38
N LEU A 159 -14.09 1.06 -7.74
CA LEU A 159 -12.95 1.40 -8.58
C LEU A 159 -11.61 1.08 -7.92
N ILE A 160 -11.48 1.33 -6.62
CA ILE A 160 -10.29 0.91 -5.84
C ILE A 160 -10.12 -0.61 -5.94
N ARG A 161 -11.18 -1.39 -5.68
CA ARG A 161 -11.10 -2.85 -5.78
C ARG A 161 -10.72 -3.31 -7.18
N MET A 162 -11.36 -2.78 -8.21
CA MET A 162 -11.08 -3.15 -9.59
C MET A 162 -9.63 -2.84 -9.96
N THR A 163 -9.10 -1.70 -9.50
CA THR A 163 -7.70 -1.32 -9.72
C THR A 163 -6.74 -2.31 -9.06
N LEU A 164 -7.03 -2.73 -7.82
CA LEU A 164 -6.23 -3.74 -7.11
C LEU A 164 -6.27 -5.10 -7.81
N VAL A 165 -7.45 -5.57 -8.25
CA VAL A 165 -7.59 -6.85 -8.99
C VAL A 165 -6.81 -6.82 -10.31
N VAL A 166 -6.90 -5.72 -11.06
CA VAL A 166 -6.12 -5.55 -12.30
C VAL A 166 -4.62 -5.49 -11.99
N PHE A 167 -4.24 -4.81 -10.92
CA PHE A 167 -2.85 -4.75 -10.46
C PHE A 167 -2.31 -6.14 -10.10
N GLU A 168 -3.05 -6.96 -9.33
CA GLU A 168 -2.65 -8.34 -9.00
C GLU A 168 -2.43 -9.14 -10.30
N ALA A 169 -3.38 -9.07 -11.23
CA ALA A 169 -3.33 -9.80 -12.49
C ALA A 169 -2.17 -9.37 -13.40
N VAL A 170 -1.73 -8.10 -13.36
CA VAL A 170 -0.66 -7.55 -14.22
C VAL A 170 0.72 -7.66 -13.59
N SER A 171 0.83 -7.44 -12.28
CA SER A 171 2.11 -7.44 -11.57
C SER A 171 2.53 -8.82 -11.10
N GLY A 172 1.56 -9.71 -10.82
CA GLY A 172 1.82 -10.99 -10.15
C GLY A 172 2.08 -10.86 -8.65
N LEU A 173 1.94 -9.66 -8.06
CA LEU A 173 1.87 -9.47 -6.62
C LEU A 173 0.46 -9.76 -6.12
N SER A 174 0.34 -10.36 -4.94
CA SER A 174 -0.96 -10.56 -4.31
C SER A 174 -1.31 -9.40 -3.37
N VAL A 175 -2.60 -9.15 -3.21
CA VAL A 175 -3.16 -8.24 -2.22
C VAL A 175 -3.72 -9.09 -1.08
N ASN A 176 -3.35 -8.76 0.16
CA ASN A 176 -3.83 -9.50 1.33
C ASN A 176 -5.22 -9.00 1.75
N TRP A 177 -6.24 -9.45 1.02
CA TRP A 177 -7.64 -9.09 1.28
C TRP A 177 -8.11 -9.37 2.72
N ARG A 178 -7.48 -10.32 3.43
CA ARG A 178 -7.81 -10.65 4.83
C ARG A 178 -7.30 -9.63 5.84
N LYS A 179 -6.25 -8.88 5.50
CA LYS A 179 -5.65 -7.82 6.32
C LYS A 179 -6.08 -6.42 5.89
N ASN A 180 -6.68 -6.28 4.71
CA ASN A 180 -7.19 -5.01 4.23
C ASN A 180 -8.37 -4.54 5.08
N ASN A 181 -8.33 -3.27 5.48
CA ASN A 181 -9.29 -2.66 6.38
C ASN A 181 -9.90 -1.40 5.74
N ILE A 182 -11.17 -1.18 6.01
CA ILE A 182 -11.92 0.02 5.63
C ILE A 182 -12.37 0.75 6.90
N PHE A 183 -12.07 2.04 6.97
CA PHE A 183 -12.35 2.90 8.11
C PHE A 183 -13.33 4.00 7.67
N PRO A 184 -14.52 4.08 8.28
CA PRO A 184 -15.43 5.19 8.08
C PRO A 184 -14.88 6.45 8.78
N ILE A 185 -15.00 7.59 8.11
CA ILE A 185 -14.77 8.90 8.71
C ILE A 185 -16.09 9.64 8.69
N LYS A 186 -16.57 10.00 9.89
CA LYS A 186 -17.95 10.42 10.18
C LYS A 186 -18.97 9.30 9.94
N GLU A 187 -20.24 9.65 9.99
CA GLU A 187 -21.33 8.74 9.69
C GLU A 187 -21.37 8.42 8.19
N VAL A 188 -21.08 7.16 7.86
CA VAL A 188 -21.13 6.65 6.49
C VAL A 188 -22.36 5.74 6.35
N PRO A 189 -23.40 6.18 5.63
CA PRO A 189 -24.53 5.32 5.31
C PRO A 189 -24.06 4.08 4.55
N GLN A 190 -24.65 2.92 4.88
CA GLN A 190 -24.37 1.66 4.17
C GLN A 190 -22.90 1.21 4.20
N LEU A 191 -22.15 1.52 5.26
CA LEU A 191 -20.76 1.11 5.43
C LEU A 191 -20.51 -0.39 5.17
N GLN A 192 -21.42 -1.25 5.61
CA GLN A 192 -21.32 -2.70 5.39
C GLN A 192 -21.40 -3.07 3.90
N SER A 193 -22.20 -2.35 3.10
CA SER A 193 -22.25 -2.53 1.65
C SER A 193 -20.92 -2.11 1.02
N LEU A 194 -20.34 -0.98 1.45
CA LEU A 194 -19.04 -0.52 0.98
C LEU A 194 -17.91 -1.51 1.33
N ALA A 195 -17.94 -2.09 2.53
CA ALA A 195 -16.99 -3.10 2.96
C ALA A 195 -17.08 -4.38 2.12
N ARG A 196 -18.29 -4.82 1.76
CA ARG A 196 -18.49 -5.95 0.84
C ARG A 196 -17.95 -5.65 -0.56
N ILE A 197 -18.21 -4.43 -1.06
CA ILE A 197 -17.66 -3.98 -2.35
C ILE A 197 -16.15 -3.97 -2.31
N SER A 198 -15.52 -3.41 -1.28
CA SER A 198 -14.05 -3.35 -1.19
C SER A 198 -13.42 -4.71 -0.92
N GLY A 199 -14.13 -5.62 -0.25
CA GLY A 199 -13.56 -6.87 0.29
C GLY A 199 -12.70 -6.66 1.53
N CYS A 200 -12.79 -5.48 2.16
CA CYS A 200 -12.05 -5.14 3.37
C CYS A 200 -12.88 -5.41 4.62
N LYS A 201 -12.22 -5.62 5.75
CA LYS A 201 -12.87 -5.66 7.06
C LYS A 201 -13.15 -4.23 7.55
N VAL A 202 -14.33 -4.02 8.14
CA VAL A 202 -14.66 -2.74 8.76
C VAL A 202 -13.89 -2.61 10.06
N GLU A 203 -13.15 -1.52 10.20
CA GLU A 203 -12.43 -1.14 11.41
C GLU A 203 -12.82 0.28 11.82
N GLN A 204 -12.48 0.68 13.04
CA GLN A 204 -12.75 2.02 13.57
C GLN A 204 -11.46 2.72 13.99
N PHE A 205 -11.53 4.04 14.06
CA PHE A 205 -10.49 4.83 14.70
C PHE A 205 -10.61 4.73 16.22
N PRO A 206 -9.49 4.86 16.96
CA PRO A 206 -8.15 5.07 16.44
C PRO A 206 -7.49 3.81 15.88
N THR A 207 -6.50 3.99 14.99
CA THR A 207 -5.70 2.88 14.43
C THR A 207 -4.22 3.24 14.36
N THR A 208 -3.35 2.29 14.01
CA THR A 208 -1.91 2.51 13.87
C THR A 208 -1.46 2.39 12.42
N TYR A 209 -0.65 3.33 11.96
CA TYR A 209 0.00 3.33 10.65
C TYR A 209 1.48 3.69 10.80
N LEU A 210 2.36 2.79 10.34
CA LEU A 210 3.82 2.92 10.48
C LEU A 210 4.26 3.21 11.93
N GLY A 211 3.60 2.56 12.90
CA GLY A 211 3.89 2.74 14.32
C GLY A 211 3.28 3.99 14.96
N MET A 212 2.63 4.86 14.18
CA MET A 212 1.99 6.10 14.67
C MET A 212 0.47 5.95 14.76
N PRO A 213 -0.17 6.51 15.80
CA PRO A 213 -1.63 6.54 15.88
C PRO A 213 -2.25 7.48 14.85
N LEU A 214 -3.40 7.08 14.31
CA LEU A 214 -4.27 7.86 13.44
C LEU A 214 -5.65 8.01 14.09
N GLY A 215 -6.24 9.20 14.00
CA GLY A 215 -7.59 9.49 14.48
C GLY A 215 -7.71 9.71 16.00
N HIS A 216 -6.59 9.82 16.72
CA HIS A 216 -6.60 10.31 18.11
C HIS A 216 -6.71 11.84 18.13
N LYS A 217 -7.25 12.39 19.22
CA LYS A 217 -7.23 13.85 19.41
C LYS A 217 -5.79 14.28 19.64
N HIS A 218 -5.27 15.16 18.78
CA HIS A 218 -3.91 15.70 18.74
C HIS A 218 -3.36 16.29 20.08
N LYS A 219 -4.15 16.32 21.16
CA LYS A 219 -3.83 16.86 22.49
C LYS A 219 -3.61 15.81 23.58
N GLU A 220 -3.78 14.52 23.30
CA GLU A 220 -3.53 13.47 24.29
C GLU A 220 -2.02 13.16 24.34
N LEU A 221 -1.36 13.54 25.44
CA LEU A 221 0.05 13.25 25.70
C LEU A 221 0.36 11.74 25.64
N GLU A 222 -0.63 10.89 25.90
CA GLU A 222 -0.58 9.42 25.80
C GLU A 222 -0.18 8.90 24.40
N ILE A 223 -0.38 9.68 23.34
CA ILE A 223 0.07 9.36 21.98
C ILE A 223 1.60 9.26 21.91
N TRP A 224 2.30 10.11 22.68
CA TRP A 224 3.75 10.20 22.67
C TRP A 224 4.39 9.18 23.61
N ASP A 225 3.70 8.75 24.67
CA ASP A 225 4.23 7.78 25.63
C ASP A 225 4.59 6.45 24.95
N GLY A 226 3.73 5.92 24.08
CA GLY A 226 4.01 4.69 23.31
C GLY A 226 5.05 4.84 22.19
N ILE A 227 5.40 6.09 21.82
CA ILE A 227 6.49 6.38 20.88
C ILE A 227 7.81 6.48 21.66
N ILE A 228 7.79 7.14 22.83
CA ILE A 228 8.93 7.30 23.73
C ILE A 228 9.42 5.93 24.23
N GLU A 229 8.50 5.04 24.66
CA GLU A 229 8.82 3.67 25.08
C GLU A 229 9.44 2.79 23.98
N LYS A 230 9.27 3.13 22.70
CA LYS A 230 9.89 2.39 21.57
C LYS A 230 11.24 2.96 21.12
N THR A 231 11.60 4.14 21.63
CA THR A 231 12.84 4.84 21.30
C THR A 231 13.88 4.83 22.42
N GLU A 232 13.51 4.36 23.61
CA GLU A 232 14.44 3.88 24.65
C GLU A 232 14.75 2.38 24.47
#